data_AF-A0AAN8XEJ9-F1
#
_entry.id   AF-A0AAN8XEJ9-F1
#
_cell.length_a   1.000
_cell.length_b   1.000
_cell.length_c   1.000
_cell.angle_alpha   90.00
_cell.angle_beta   90.00
_cell.angle_gamma   90.00
#
_symmetry.space_group_name_H-M   'P 1'
#
loop_
_entity.id
_entity.type
_entity.pdbx_description
1 polymer ?
#
loop_
_entity_poly.entity_id
_entity_poly.type
_entity_poly.pdbx_seq_one_letter_code
_entity_poly.pdbx_strand_id
1 'polypeptide(L)'
;MPLMKSLMEDGRLSAVQNIQGKTRYSKLAMKTSQTLVLNHFTDQQHSREAYVVEHQNIMRLATPSPKQTFITFSDKMNGNILGTITIRLINASRRAKNFYLMCTGETGISYVNTNVLTVMNMNCPSASVRLGDYEHNDMTGGKALITGAGTERGGILEQPWKSGTVTGDWLNWSDAVASQFEICLGDKPDEVVNTTFGVVQDGLEDLTEALRNHSDVRNIIISECGVVLTPL
;
A
#
# COMPACT_ATOMS: atom_id res chain seq x y z
N MET A 1 -17.27 -17.85 15.59
CA MET A 1 -16.83 -17.20 14.33
C MET A 1 -17.95 -16.46 13.57
N PRO A 2 -19.21 -16.91 13.49
CA PRO A 2 -20.25 -16.21 12.70
C PRO A 2 -20.48 -14.75 13.11
N LEU A 3 -20.49 -14.46 14.41
CA LEU A 3 -20.66 -13.10 14.94
C LEU A 3 -19.50 -12.17 14.52
N MET A 4 -18.24 -12.60 14.67
CA MET A 4 -17.09 -11.80 14.22
C MET A 4 -17.14 -11.54 12.73
N LYS A 5 -17.52 -12.54 11.91
CA LYS A 5 -17.65 -12.38 10.47
C LYS A 5 -18.69 -11.31 10.12
N SER A 6 -19.88 -11.39 10.71
CA SER A 6 -20.94 -10.37 10.54
C SER A 6 -20.46 -8.99 11.01
N LEU A 7 -19.76 -8.88 12.15
CA LEU A 7 -19.22 -7.60 12.60
C LEU A 7 -18.17 -7.02 11.62
N MET A 8 -17.37 -7.85 10.96
CA MET A 8 -16.39 -7.40 9.97
C MET A 8 -17.06 -7.00 8.65
N GLU A 9 -18.08 -7.74 8.21
CA GLU A 9 -18.89 -7.43 7.02
C GLU A 9 -19.65 -6.10 7.21
N ASP A 10 -20.18 -5.85 8.42
CA ASP A 10 -20.87 -4.62 8.76
C ASP A 10 -19.92 -3.45 9.06
N GLY A 11 -18.59 -3.67 9.04
CA GLY A 11 -17.59 -2.66 9.38
C GLY A 11 -17.61 -2.21 10.85
N ARG A 12 -18.16 -3.04 11.72
CA ARG A 12 -18.33 -2.79 13.17
C ARG A 12 -17.24 -3.42 14.02
N LEU A 13 -16.12 -3.83 13.43
CA LEU A 13 -14.96 -4.35 14.15
C LEU A 13 -13.75 -3.46 13.87
N SER A 14 -13.05 -3.05 14.93
CA SER A 14 -11.86 -2.22 14.84
C SER A 14 -10.74 -2.76 15.72
N ALA A 15 -9.53 -2.75 15.18
CA ALA A 15 -8.31 -2.88 15.95
C ALA A 15 -8.03 -1.57 16.68
N VAL A 16 -7.51 -1.65 17.91
CA VAL A 16 -6.95 -0.49 18.63
C VAL A 16 -5.50 -0.74 19.01
N GLN A 17 -4.70 0.31 18.99
CA GLN A 17 -3.36 0.30 19.58
C GLN A 17 -3.03 1.65 20.20
N ASN A 18 -2.13 1.62 21.19
CA ASN A 18 -1.58 2.82 21.82
C ASN A 18 -0.10 2.94 21.45
N ILE A 19 0.26 3.97 20.70
CA ILE A 19 1.63 4.24 20.27
C ILE A 19 1.99 5.66 20.72
N GLN A 20 3.06 5.78 21.50
CA GLN A 20 3.58 7.07 22.00
C GLN A 20 2.50 7.94 22.69
N GLY A 21 1.60 7.32 23.45
CA GLY A 21 0.52 8.01 24.15
C GLY A 21 -0.67 8.41 23.27
N LYS A 22 -0.67 8.05 21.98
CA LYS A 22 -1.82 8.23 21.08
C LYS A 22 -2.54 6.92 20.84
N THR A 23 -3.86 6.93 21.00
CA THR A 23 -4.72 5.81 20.62
C THR A 23 -5.03 5.91 19.13
N ARG A 24 -4.81 4.81 18.41
CA ARG A 24 -5.10 4.69 16.98
C ARG A 24 -6.01 3.50 16.72
N TYR A 25 -6.86 3.64 15.72
CA TYR A 25 -7.85 2.64 15.33
C TYR A 25 -7.65 2.21 13.89
N SER A 26 -7.86 0.94 13.60
CA SER A 26 -7.89 0.43 12.24
C SER A 26 -9.14 -0.42 12.04
N LYS A 27 -9.82 -0.24 10.90
CA LYS A 27 -10.95 -1.08 10.51
C LYS A 27 -10.46 -2.49 10.19
N LEU A 28 -11.08 -3.48 10.81
CA LEU A 28 -10.91 -4.90 10.46
C LEU A 28 -12.11 -5.31 9.60
N ALA A 29 -11.85 -5.67 8.34
CA ALA A 29 -12.90 -5.87 7.35
C ALA A 29 -12.69 -7.13 6.51
N MET A 30 -13.79 -7.72 6.04
CA MET A 30 -13.75 -8.72 4.98
C MET A 30 -13.74 -8.00 3.63
N LYS A 31 -12.66 -8.12 2.86
CA LYS A 31 -12.57 -7.55 1.50
C LYS A 31 -13.25 -8.46 0.46
N THR A 32 -13.18 -9.77 0.68
CA THR A 32 -13.96 -10.79 -0.04
C THR A 32 -14.53 -11.75 0.99
N SER A 33 -15.27 -12.78 0.56
CA SER A 33 -15.78 -13.82 1.48
C SER A 33 -14.69 -14.57 2.26
N GLN A 34 -13.43 -14.48 1.83
CA GLN A 34 -12.28 -15.19 2.40
C GLN A 34 -11.09 -14.30 2.75
N THR A 35 -11.06 -13.05 2.27
CA THR A 35 -9.92 -12.13 2.50
C THR A 35 -10.22 -11.20 3.66
N LEU A 36 -9.53 -11.43 4.78
CA LEU A 36 -9.52 -10.52 5.92
C LEU A 36 -8.46 -9.43 5.72
N VAL A 37 -8.81 -8.17 5.97
CA VAL A 37 -7.87 -7.05 5.87
C VAL A 37 -7.90 -6.20 7.13
N LEU A 38 -6.72 -5.69 7.47
CA LEU A 38 -6.54 -4.64 8.47
C LEU A 38 -6.17 -3.36 7.72
N ASN A 39 -7.04 -2.37 7.77
CA ASN A 39 -6.83 -1.09 7.11
C ASN A 39 -5.72 -0.28 7.82
N HIS A 40 -5.30 0.82 7.22
CA HIS A 40 -4.41 1.76 7.90
C HIS A 40 -5.00 2.26 9.23
N PHE A 41 -4.11 2.57 10.17
CA PHE A 41 -4.47 3.14 11.46
C PHE A 41 -4.71 4.64 11.35
N THR A 42 -5.79 5.11 11.96
CA THR A 42 -6.18 6.52 12.08
C THR A 42 -6.34 6.93 13.54
N ASP A 43 -6.32 8.23 13.81
CA ASP A 43 -6.55 8.76 15.17
C ASP A 43 -8.05 8.83 15.52
N GLN A 44 -8.95 8.47 14.59
CA GLN A 44 -10.40 8.50 14.79
C GLN A 44 -10.98 7.08 14.77
N GLN A 45 -11.85 6.78 15.72
CA GLN A 45 -12.58 5.52 15.68
C GLN A 45 -13.59 5.55 14.52
N HIS A 46 -13.56 4.54 13.66
CA HIS A 46 -14.39 4.48 12.45
C HIS A 46 -15.90 4.48 12.74
N SER A 47 -16.32 3.93 13.89
CA SER A 47 -17.70 4.00 14.38
C SER A 47 -17.74 3.95 15.90
N ARG A 48 -18.60 4.75 16.52
CA ARG A 48 -18.85 4.73 17.98
C ARG A 48 -19.44 3.41 18.45
N GLU A 49 -20.06 2.65 17.55
CA GLU A 49 -20.65 1.34 17.82
C GLU A 49 -19.74 0.18 17.42
N ALA A 50 -18.50 0.47 17.01
CA ALA A 50 -17.55 -0.58 16.66
C ALA A 50 -17.07 -1.31 17.91
N TYR A 51 -17.06 -2.64 17.84
CA TYR A 51 -16.36 -3.49 18.77
C TYR A 51 -14.87 -3.28 18.59
N VAL A 52 -14.18 -3.05 19.71
CA VAL A 52 -12.75 -2.75 19.72
C VAL A 52 -11.99 -3.97 20.23
N VAL A 53 -10.98 -4.38 19.47
CA VAL A 53 -10.08 -5.48 19.82
C VAL A 53 -8.65 -4.96 19.80
N GLU A 54 -7.87 -5.31 20.81
CA GLU A 54 -6.44 -4.96 20.86
C GLU A 54 -5.72 -5.50 19.62
N HIS A 55 -4.93 -4.64 18.97
CA HIS A 55 -4.19 -4.98 17.75
C HIS A 55 -3.33 -6.24 17.94
N GLN A 56 -2.64 -6.37 19.07
CA GLN A 56 -1.85 -7.56 19.40
C GLN A 56 -2.65 -8.86 19.40
N ASN A 57 -3.95 -8.82 19.72
CA ASN A 57 -4.79 -10.01 19.69
C ASN A 57 -5.16 -10.38 18.25
N ILE A 58 -5.38 -9.40 17.38
CA ILE A 58 -5.59 -9.65 15.94
C ILE A 58 -4.35 -10.29 15.34
N MET A 59 -3.16 -9.76 15.64
CA MET A 59 -1.89 -10.30 15.14
C MET A 59 -1.54 -11.69 15.69
N ARG A 60 -2.15 -12.11 16.80
CA ARG A 60 -2.02 -13.47 17.35
C ARG A 60 -2.97 -14.48 16.71
N LEU A 61 -4.08 -14.02 16.13
CA LEU A 61 -5.13 -14.87 15.54
C LEU A 61 -5.03 -14.95 14.03
N ALA A 62 -4.40 -13.96 13.42
CA ALA A 62 -4.07 -13.95 12.02
C ALA A 62 -2.64 -13.45 11.89
N THR A 63 -1.77 -14.25 11.25
CA THR A 63 -0.47 -13.74 10.85
C THR A 63 -0.67 -12.93 9.57
N PRO A 64 0.12 -11.86 9.35
CA PRO A 64 0.21 -11.27 8.03
C PRO A 64 0.50 -12.38 7.02
N SER A 65 -0.47 -12.65 6.13
CA SER A 65 -0.24 -13.42 4.90
C SER A 65 1.06 -12.93 4.30
N PRO A 66 2.02 -13.77 3.85
CA PRO A 66 3.40 -13.40 3.52
C PRO A 66 3.53 -11.96 2.99
N LYS A 67 3.68 -11.04 3.96
CA LYS A 67 3.60 -9.58 3.83
C LYS A 67 2.74 -9.07 2.66
N GLN A 68 1.49 -9.53 2.54
CA GLN A 68 0.56 -8.99 1.55
C GLN A 68 -0.04 -7.68 2.05
N THR A 69 0.00 -6.69 1.17
CA THR A 69 -0.62 -5.37 1.36
C THR A 69 -1.67 -5.16 0.29
N PHE A 70 -2.56 -4.20 0.51
CA PHE A 70 -3.49 -3.77 -0.52
C PHE A 70 -3.49 -2.24 -0.61
N ILE A 71 -3.85 -1.74 -1.79
CA ILE A 71 -4.05 -0.33 -2.07
C ILE A 71 -5.33 -0.21 -2.90
N THR A 72 -6.29 0.56 -2.41
CA THR A 72 -7.50 0.97 -3.13
C THR A 72 -7.26 2.34 -3.73
N PHE A 73 -7.50 2.47 -5.03
CA PHE A 73 -7.45 3.73 -5.75
C PHE A 73 -8.85 4.32 -5.92
N SER A 74 -8.97 5.63 -5.79
CA SER A 74 -10.21 6.35 -6.05
C SER A 74 -9.96 7.65 -6.78
N ASP A 75 -10.98 8.12 -7.48
CA ASP A 75 -11.01 9.47 -8.04
C ASP A 75 -11.26 10.47 -6.90
N LYS A 76 -10.33 11.40 -6.72
CA LYS A 76 -10.34 12.45 -5.69
C LYS A 76 -11.56 13.36 -5.78
N MET A 77 -12.12 13.54 -6.99
CA MET A 77 -13.18 14.53 -7.23
C MET A 77 -14.57 14.00 -6.85
N ASN A 78 -14.83 12.71 -7.07
CA ASN A 78 -16.14 12.11 -6.84
C ASN A 78 -16.12 10.94 -5.83
N GLY A 79 -14.94 10.47 -5.42
CA GLY A 79 -14.78 9.37 -4.48
C GLY A 79 -15.01 7.98 -5.07
N ASN A 80 -15.21 7.87 -6.39
CA ASN A 80 -15.44 6.58 -7.04
C ASN A 80 -14.22 5.69 -6.91
N ILE A 81 -14.43 4.44 -6.50
CA ILE A 81 -13.38 3.43 -6.47
C ILE A 81 -13.02 3.06 -7.91
N LEU A 82 -11.73 3.17 -8.23
CA LEU A 82 -11.16 2.90 -9.55
C LEU A 82 -10.55 1.51 -9.65
N GLY A 83 -10.18 0.92 -8.51
CA GLY A 83 -9.60 -0.41 -8.46
C GLY A 83 -8.93 -0.67 -7.12
N THR A 84 -8.62 -1.93 -6.85
CA THR A 84 -7.75 -2.33 -5.75
C THR A 84 -6.65 -3.20 -6.30
N ILE A 85 -5.41 -2.91 -5.93
CA ILE A 85 -4.31 -3.86 -6.09
C ILE A 85 -4.01 -4.59 -4.79
N THR A 86 -3.60 -5.86 -4.91
CA THR A 86 -2.91 -6.57 -3.82
C THR A 86 -1.46 -6.76 -4.17
N ILE A 87 -0.55 -6.50 -3.23
CA ILE A 87 0.89 -6.57 -3.44
C ILE A 87 1.47 -7.56 -2.45
N ARG A 88 2.17 -8.57 -2.96
CA ARG A 88 3.01 -9.46 -2.16
C ARG A 88 4.39 -8.83 -2.03
N LEU A 89 4.80 -8.49 -0.82
CA LEU A 89 6.15 -7.98 -0.59
C LEU A 89 7.16 -9.13 -0.70
N ILE A 90 8.24 -8.89 -1.43
CA ILE A 90 9.34 -9.84 -1.55
C ILE A 90 10.40 -9.48 -0.51
N ASN A 91 10.82 -10.48 0.26
CA ASN A 91 11.94 -10.43 1.21
C ASN A 91 11.69 -9.60 2.49
N ALA A 92 12.72 -9.55 3.33
CA ALA A 92 12.77 -8.75 4.55
C ALA A 92 13.62 -7.48 4.39
N SER A 93 13.56 -6.86 3.21
CA SER A 93 14.29 -5.62 2.92
C SER A 93 13.73 -4.45 3.74
N ARG A 94 14.58 -3.44 3.97
CA ARG A 94 14.16 -2.17 4.59
C ARG A 94 13.13 -1.46 3.73
N ARG A 95 13.21 -1.55 2.40
CA ARG A 95 12.17 -1.02 1.49
C ARG A 95 10.81 -1.68 1.71
N ALA A 96 10.76 -3.02 1.72
CA ALA A 96 9.52 -3.76 1.96
C ALA A 96 8.94 -3.42 3.34
N LYS A 97 9.80 -3.31 4.36
CA LYS A 97 9.35 -2.95 5.71
C LYS A 97 8.88 -1.49 5.78
N ASN A 98 9.52 -0.56 5.08
CA ASN A 98 9.10 0.83 4.98
C ASN A 98 7.72 0.93 4.32
N PHE A 99 7.55 0.28 3.18
CA PHE A 99 6.29 0.20 2.45
C PHE A 99 5.16 -0.39 3.32
N TYR A 100 5.45 -1.49 4.02
CA TYR A 100 4.50 -2.10 4.95
C TYR A 100 4.02 -1.12 6.02
N LEU A 101 4.95 -0.40 6.68
CA LEU A 101 4.60 0.58 7.71
C LEU A 101 3.76 1.74 7.16
N MET A 102 4.04 2.18 5.93
CA MET A 102 3.26 3.20 5.24
C MET A 102 1.86 2.69 4.87
N CYS A 103 1.70 1.40 4.53
CA CYS A 103 0.39 0.80 4.31
C CYS A 103 -0.41 0.65 5.62
N THR A 104 0.23 0.27 6.73
CA THR A 104 -0.45 0.11 8.02
C THR A 104 -0.72 1.44 8.71
N GLY A 105 0.05 2.49 8.46
CA GLY A 105 -0.11 3.77 9.15
C GLY A 105 0.12 3.68 10.67
N GLU A 106 0.77 2.63 11.16
CA GLU A 106 0.94 2.39 12.60
C GLU A 106 1.81 3.47 13.26
N THR A 107 2.70 4.10 12.50
CA THR A 107 3.61 5.14 12.99
C THR A 107 3.03 6.56 12.97
N GLY A 108 1.82 6.76 12.42
CA GLY A 108 1.29 8.10 12.17
C GLY A 108 1.14 8.43 10.70
N ILE A 109 2.10 8.01 9.90
CA ILE A 109 2.26 8.36 8.49
C ILE A 109 1.76 7.20 7.62
N SER A 110 1.01 7.49 6.55
CA SER A 110 0.51 6.47 5.64
C SER A 110 0.44 6.91 4.19
N TYR A 111 0.20 5.97 3.28
CA TYR A 111 -0.07 6.26 1.87
C TYR A 111 -1.47 6.79 1.58
N VAL A 112 -2.39 6.76 2.56
CA VAL A 112 -3.76 7.26 2.34
C VAL A 112 -3.74 8.76 2.05
N ASN A 113 -4.55 9.17 1.06
CA ASN A 113 -4.63 10.50 0.47
C ASN A 113 -3.40 10.94 -0.33
N THR A 114 -2.48 10.03 -0.66
CA THR A 114 -1.42 10.31 -1.64
C THR A 114 -1.94 10.13 -3.06
N ASN A 115 -1.47 10.96 -4.00
CA ASN A 115 -1.85 10.88 -5.40
C ASN A 115 -0.89 10.00 -6.22
N VAL A 116 -1.37 9.63 -7.40
CA VAL A 116 -0.48 9.24 -8.50
C VAL A 116 0.28 10.49 -8.94
N LEU A 117 1.61 10.42 -8.90
CA LEU A 117 2.50 11.54 -9.18
C LEU A 117 2.75 11.72 -10.67
N THR A 118 2.98 10.61 -11.37
CA THR A 118 3.22 10.57 -12.81
C THR A 118 3.03 9.16 -13.36
N VAL A 119 2.73 9.08 -14.66
CA VAL A 119 2.75 7.84 -15.45
C VAL A 119 3.78 8.02 -16.55
N MET A 120 4.72 7.07 -16.66
CA MET A 120 5.77 7.08 -17.67
C MET A 120 5.44 6.05 -18.75
N ASN A 121 5.71 6.40 -20.00
CA ASN A 121 5.65 5.49 -21.15
C ASN A 121 4.34 4.69 -21.26
N MET A 122 3.19 5.32 -20.97
CA MET A 122 1.91 4.63 -21.03
C MET A 122 1.69 3.99 -22.40
N ASN A 123 1.20 2.74 -22.42
CA ASN A 123 1.02 1.91 -23.61
C ASN A 123 2.32 1.44 -24.32
N CYS A 124 3.48 1.61 -23.71
CA CYS A 124 4.76 1.07 -24.19
C CYS A 124 5.30 -0.03 -23.26
N PRO A 125 6.20 -0.90 -23.75
CA PRO A 125 7.16 -1.58 -22.89
C PRO A 125 7.87 -0.53 -22.03
N SER A 126 8.13 -0.80 -20.75
CA SER A 126 8.54 0.17 -19.70
C SER A 126 7.47 1.13 -19.16
N ALA A 127 6.18 0.94 -19.47
CA ALA A 127 5.15 1.69 -18.77
C ALA A 127 5.29 1.51 -17.24
N SER A 128 5.27 2.59 -16.48
CA SER A 128 5.22 2.56 -15.01
C SER A 128 4.40 3.72 -14.47
N VAL A 129 3.95 3.57 -13.22
CA VAL A 129 3.27 4.62 -12.47
C VAL A 129 4.02 4.88 -11.18
N ARG A 130 4.23 6.15 -10.85
CA ARG A 130 4.92 6.59 -9.63
C ARG A 130 3.93 7.23 -8.65
N LEU A 131 4.09 6.92 -7.38
CA LEU A 131 3.23 7.40 -6.28
C LEU A 131 3.97 7.35 -4.94
N GLY A 132 3.30 7.77 -3.86
CA GLY A 132 3.79 7.58 -2.48
C GLY A 132 4.45 8.79 -1.82
N ASP A 133 4.40 9.97 -2.44
CA ASP A 133 4.82 11.23 -1.79
C ASP A 133 3.72 11.72 -0.84
N TYR A 134 3.79 11.30 0.42
CA TYR A 134 2.84 11.70 1.45
C TYR A 134 3.04 13.10 2.01
N GLU A 135 4.16 13.75 1.72
CA GLU A 135 4.48 15.06 2.29
C GLU A 135 3.94 16.20 1.41
N HIS A 136 4.10 16.08 0.09
CA HIS A 136 3.84 17.18 -0.82
C HIS A 136 2.95 16.82 -2.02
N ASN A 137 2.84 15.52 -2.37
CA ASN A 137 2.12 15.05 -3.56
C ASN A 137 2.62 15.70 -4.88
N ASP A 138 3.90 16.06 -4.93
CA ASP A 138 4.51 16.80 -6.04
C ASP A 138 5.89 16.26 -6.48
N MET A 139 6.29 15.11 -5.93
CA MET A 139 7.56 14.40 -6.13
C MET A 139 8.75 14.97 -5.34
N THR A 140 8.56 16.04 -4.55
CA THR A 140 9.64 16.65 -3.77
C THR A 140 9.80 16.06 -2.37
N GLY A 141 8.83 15.28 -1.90
CA GLY A 141 8.82 14.71 -0.56
C GLY A 141 8.76 13.18 -0.52
N GLY A 142 8.24 12.65 0.58
CA GLY A 142 8.04 11.23 0.79
C GLY A 142 9.20 10.56 1.53
N LYS A 143 9.59 11.11 2.67
CA LYS A 143 10.69 10.58 3.49
C LYS A 143 10.45 9.15 4.01
N ALA A 144 11.51 8.35 4.09
CA ALA A 144 11.52 7.03 4.71
C ALA A 144 11.16 7.07 6.20
N LEU A 145 10.37 6.11 6.65
CA LEU A 145 10.20 5.76 8.07
C LEU A 145 11.37 4.91 8.59
N ILE A 146 12.02 4.17 7.69
CA ILE A 146 13.16 3.29 8.03
C ILE A 146 14.43 3.85 7.43
N THR A 147 15.41 4.12 8.30
CA THR A 147 16.73 4.60 7.89
C THR A 147 17.43 3.62 6.95
N GLY A 148 17.93 4.16 5.84
CA GLY A 148 18.60 3.44 4.77
C GLY A 148 17.69 2.64 3.85
N ALA A 149 16.35 2.81 3.94
CA ALA A 149 15.45 2.23 2.96
C ALA A 149 15.66 2.84 1.56
N GLY A 150 15.97 4.14 1.48
CA GLY A 150 16.20 4.84 0.21
C GLY A 150 17.50 4.46 -0.50
N THR A 151 18.46 3.90 0.23
CA THR A 151 19.79 3.52 -0.29
C THR A 151 19.96 2.02 -0.51
N GLU A 152 19.03 1.19 -0.01
CA GLU A 152 19.08 -0.27 -0.16
C GLU A 152 18.78 -0.69 -1.61
N ARG A 153 19.67 -1.50 -2.21
CA ARG A 153 19.55 -1.93 -3.62
C ARG A 153 20.41 -3.16 -3.93
N GLY A 154 20.19 -3.74 -5.11
CA GLY A 154 20.97 -4.85 -5.68
C GLY A 154 20.72 -6.19 -5.00
N GLY A 155 21.51 -7.19 -5.38
CA GLY A 155 21.38 -8.55 -4.86
C GLY A 155 19.97 -9.08 -5.08
N ILE A 156 19.29 -9.51 -4.01
CA ILE A 156 17.92 -10.04 -4.11
C ILE A 156 16.86 -9.00 -4.53
N LEU A 157 17.18 -7.70 -4.45
CA LEU A 157 16.30 -6.62 -4.92
C LEU A 157 16.44 -6.34 -6.41
N GLU A 158 17.45 -6.93 -7.06
CA GLU A 158 17.58 -6.92 -8.51
C GLU A 158 16.64 -7.96 -9.10
N GLN A 159 15.62 -7.49 -9.81
CA GLN A 159 14.63 -8.33 -10.47
C GLN A 159 14.41 -7.80 -11.90
N PRO A 160 13.96 -8.66 -12.83
CA PRO A 160 13.58 -8.22 -14.17
C PRO A 160 12.50 -7.14 -14.11
N TRP A 161 12.56 -6.18 -15.05
CA TRP A 161 11.47 -5.26 -15.29
C TRP A 161 10.28 -6.03 -15.88
N LYS A 162 9.32 -6.35 -15.00
CA LYS A 162 8.13 -7.12 -15.31
C LYS A 162 6.91 -6.36 -14.85
N SER A 163 5.83 -6.44 -15.62
CA SER A 163 4.50 -5.96 -15.24
C SER A 163 4.12 -6.50 -13.86
N GLY A 164 3.66 -5.59 -12.99
CA GLY A 164 3.35 -5.84 -11.58
C GLY A 164 4.55 -5.71 -10.63
N THR A 165 5.78 -5.55 -11.10
CA THR A 165 6.93 -5.31 -10.21
C THR A 165 6.78 -3.99 -9.47
N VAL A 166 6.95 -4.01 -8.14
CA VAL A 166 6.91 -2.84 -7.26
C VAL A 166 8.33 -2.52 -6.78
N THR A 167 8.78 -1.31 -7.09
CA THR A 167 10.17 -0.90 -6.91
C THR A 167 10.27 0.50 -6.31
N GLY A 168 11.31 0.78 -5.54
CA GLY A 168 11.51 2.13 -4.98
C GLY A 168 12.02 3.11 -6.03
N ASP A 169 11.79 4.42 -5.81
CA ASP A 169 12.37 5.44 -6.69
C ASP A 169 13.90 5.32 -6.77
N TRP A 170 14.41 5.33 -7.99
CA TRP A 170 15.84 5.21 -8.31
C TRP A 170 16.48 6.56 -8.63
N LEU A 171 15.75 7.68 -8.68
CA LEU A 171 16.33 8.96 -9.11
C LEU A 171 17.18 9.61 -8.01
N ASN A 172 16.74 9.52 -6.75
CA ASN A 172 17.30 10.37 -5.69
C ASN A 172 18.04 9.61 -4.58
N TRP A 173 18.17 8.28 -4.65
CA TRP A 173 18.94 7.38 -3.75
C TRP A 173 19.08 7.85 -2.29
N SER A 174 17.98 8.31 -1.72
CA SER A 174 17.99 9.03 -0.45
C SER A 174 16.75 8.66 0.33
N ASP A 175 16.90 8.63 1.65
CA ASP A 175 15.75 8.51 2.55
C ASP A 175 14.79 9.70 2.43
N ALA A 176 15.18 10.82 1.81
CA ALA A 176 14.32 12.00 1.62
C ALA A 176 13.09 11.73 0.73
N VAL A 177 13.15 10.74 -0.16
CA VAL A 177 12.03 10.40 -1.07
C VAL A 177 11.69 8.90 -1.07
N ALA A 178 12.23 8.13 -0.12
CA ALA A 178 12.20 6.67 -0.17
C ALA A 178 10.82 6.02 0.08
N SER A 179 9.81 6.79 0.46
CA SER A 179 8.42 6.31 0.47
C SER A 179 7.79 6.35 -0.92
N GLN A 180 8.34 7.13 -1.87
CA GLN A 180 7.94 7.07 -3.26
C GLN A 180 8.34 5.73 -3.87
N PHE A 181 7.45 5.19 -4.69
CA PHE A 181 7.64 3.91 -5.36
C PHE A 181 6.99 3.92 -6.74
N GLU A 182 7.36 2.92 -7.53
CA GLU A 182 6.80 2.67 -8.84
C GLU A 182 6.20 1.29 -8.94
N ILE A 183 5.16 1.20 -9.75
CA ILE A 183 4.58 -0.06 -10.22
C ILE A 183 4.85 -0.15 -11.71
N CYS A 184 5.57 -1.18 -12.13
CA CYS A 184 5.77 -1.49 -13.53
C CYS A 184 4.44 -1.98 -14.13
N LEU A 185 3.97 -1.35 -15.20
CA LEU A 185 2.72 -1.69 -15.90
C LEU A 185 2.99 -2.53 -17.15
N GLY A 186 4.17 -2.37 -17.78
CA GLY A 186 4.59 -3.14 -18.95
C GLY A 186 5.85 -3.96 -18.71
N ASP A 187 6.01 -5.04 -19.48
CA ASP A 187 7.22 -5.87 -19.46
C ASP A 187 8.37 -5.21 -20.23
N LYS A 188 9.59 -5.41 -19.74
CA LYS A 188 10.83 -5.07 -20.45
C LYS A 188 11.92 -6.08 -20.06
N PRO A 189 11.90 -7.29 -20.64
CA PRO A 189 12.66 -8.44 -20.14
C PRO A 189 14.18 -8.26 -20.15
N ASP A 190 14.71 -7.36 -20.99
CA ASP A 190 16.14 -7.07 -21.09
C ASP A 190 16.64 -6.04 -20.06
N GLU A 191 15.75 -5.51 -19.22
CA GLU A 191 16.10 -4.56 -18.16
C GLU A 191 15.84 -5.13 -16.76
N VAL A 192 16.61 -4.63 -15.81
CA VAL A 192 16.50 -4.96 -14.39
C VAL A 192 16.19 -3.71 -13.58
N VAL A 193 15.41 -3.90 -12.52
CA VAL A 193 15.20 -2.90 -11.46
C VAL A 193 15.88 -3.40 -10.20
N ASN A 194 16.72 -2.55 -9.60
CA ASN A 194 17.59 -2.93 -8.48
C ASN A 194 17.04 -2.58 -7.09
N THR A 195 15.82 -2.04 -7.01
CA THR A 195 15.15 -1.61 -5.78
C THR A 195 13.83 -2.33 -5.55
N THR A 196 13.66 -3.51 -6.16
CA THR A 196 12.40 -4.28 -6.11
C THR A 196 12.11 -4.76 -4.70
N PHE A 197 10.89 -4.53 -4.23
CA PHE A 197 10.45 -4.97 -2.90
C PHE A 197 9.05 -5.60 -2.88
N GLY A 198 8.33 -5.62 -4.01
CA GLY A 198 7.03 -6.28 -4.09
C GLY A 198 6.63 -6.66 -5.50
N VAL A 199 5.55 -7.43 -5.59
CA VAL A 199 4.91 -7.83 -6.86
C VAL A 199 3.40 -7.75 -6.67
N VAL A 200 2.71 -7.04 -7.55
CA VAL A 200 1.25 -7.01 -7.65
C VAL A 200 0.76 -8.43 -7.97
N GLN A 201 -0.18 -8.94 -7.17
CA GLN A 201 -0.78 -10.26 -7.35
C GLN A 201 -2.16 -10.18 -8.00
N ASP A 202 -2.86 -9.07 -7.83
CA ASP A 202 -4.22 -8.87 -8.35
C ASP A 202 -4.51 -7.37 -8.59
N GLY A 203 -5.45 -7.07 -9.48
CA GLY A 203 -5.98 -5.73 -9.75
C GLY A 203 -5.11 -4.79 -10.57
N LEU A 204 -4.02 -5.28 -11.18
CA LEU A 204 -3.14 -4.46 -12.01
C LEU A 204 -3.86 -3.91 -13.25
N GLU A 205 -4.79 -4.68 -13.81
CA GLU A 205 -5.59 -4.29 -14.97
C GLU A 205 -6.50 -3.11 -14.63
N ASP A 206 -7.25 -3.17 -13.52
CA ASP A 206 -8.09 -2.07 -13.04
C ASP A 206 -7.28 -0.77 -12.85
N LEU A 207 -6.12 -0.87 -12.21
CA LEU A 207 -5.21 0.29 -12.07
C LEU A 207 -4.78 0.82 -13.44
N THR A 208 -4.39 -0.07 -14.36
CA THR A 208 -3.95 0.33 -15.69
C THR A 208 -5.07 1.00 -16.47
N GLU A 209 -6.30 0.48 -16.41
CA GLU A 209 -7.48 1.07 -17.02
C GLU A 209 -7.80 2.44 -16.42
N ALA A 210 -7.77 2.56 -15.09
CA ALA A 210 -7.96 3.83 -14.40
C ALA A 210 -6.97 4.89 -14.91
N LEU A 211 -5.68 4.53 -15.01
CA LEU A 211 -4.64 5.43 -15.51
C LEU A 211 -4.83 5.83 -16.99
N ARG A 212 -5.40 4.96 -17.83
CA ARG A 212 -5.72 5.29 -19.23
C ARG A 212 -6.90 6.25 -19.35
N ASN A 213 -7.88 6.09 -18.47
CA ASN A 213 -9.18 6.78 -18.58
C ASN A 213 -9.21 8.13 -17.85
N HIS A 214 -8.18 8.47 -17.06
CA HIS A 214 -8.09 9.77 -16.40
C HIS A 214 -7.23 10.75 -17.20
N SER A 215 -7.80 11.92 -17.51
CA SER A 215 -7.08 13.00 -18.18
C SER A 215 -5.99 13.63 -17.32
N ASP A 216 -6.18 13.64 -16.00
CA ASP A 216 -5.18 14.03 -15.02
C ASP A 216 -5.03 12.93 -13.97
N VAL A 217 -3.92 12.19 -14.06
CA VAL A 217 -3.62 11.09 -13.15
C VAL A 217 -3.45 11.54 -11.71
N ARG A 218 -3.17 12.83 -11.44
CA ARG A 218 -3.08 13.36 -10.07
C ARG A 218 -4.42 13.41 -9.34
N ASN A 219 -5.53 13.22 -10.06
CA ASN A 219 -6.84 13.03 -9.45
C ASN A 219 -7.05 11.59 -8.97
N ILE A 220 -6.18 10.65 -9.31
CA ILE A 220 -6.19 9.29 -8.75
C ILE A 220 -5.43 9.32 -7.44
N ILE A 221 -6.11 8.95 -6.34
CA ILE A 221 -5.53 8.89 -5.00
C ILE A 221 -5.60 7.49 -4.43
N ILE A 222 -4.73 7.20 -3.46
CA ILE A 222 -4.88 6.08 -2.56
C ILE A 222 -5.93 6.45 -1.52
N SER A 223 -7.14 5.90 -1.62
CA SER A 223 -8.22 6.14 -0.68
C SER A 223 -8.17 5.20 0.52
N GLU A 224 -7.68 3.99 0.31
CA GLU A 224 -7.46 3.01 1.38
C GLU A 224 -6.19 2.21 1.13
N CYS A 225 -5.48 1.87 2.19
CA CYS A 225 -4.43 0.86 2.14
C CYS A 225 -4.38 0.10 3.47
N GLY A 226 -3.64 -1.00 3.47
CA GLY A 226 -3.49 -1.83 4.66
C GLY A 226 -2.82 -3.16 4.35
N VAL A 227 -3.06 -4.14 5.22
CA VAL A 227 -2.46 -5.47 5.14
C VAL A 227 -3.54 -6.54 5.01
N VAL A 228 -3.21 -7.58 4.25
CA VAL A 228 -4.04 -8.79 4.14
C VAL A 228 -3.64 -9.75 5.25
N LEU A 229 -4.63 -10.21 5.99
CA LEU A 229 -4.48 -11.14 7.10
C LEU A 229 -4.87 -12.54 6.65
N THR A 230 -4.03 -13.54 6.98
CA THR A 230 -4.40 -14.94 6.82
C THR A 230 -4.80 -15.49 8.18
N PRO A 231 -6.02 -16.03 8.35
CA PRO A 231 -6.40 -16.72 9.58
C PRO A 231 -5.42 -17.85 9.87
N LEU A 232 -5.01 -18.00 11.14
CA LEU A 232 -4.21 -19.14 11.60
C LEU A 232 -5.03 -20.43 11.67
#